data_AF-A0A6L6JHW3-F1
#
_entry.id   AF-A0A6L6JHW3-F1
#
_cell.length_a   1.000
_cell.length_b   1.000
_cell.length_c   1.000
_cell.angle_alpha   90.00
_cell.angle_beta   90.00
_cell.angle_gamma   90.00
#
_symmetry.space_group_name_H-M   'P 1'
#
loop_
_entity.id
_entity.type
_entity.pdbx_description
1 polymer ?
#
loop_
_entity_poly.entity_id
_entity_poly.type
_entity_poly.pdbx_seq_one_letter_code
_entity_poly.pdbx_strand_id
1 'polypeptide(L)'
;MRAIFEGSQRHYGAPHNHAELRDKGILIARKTVTKLMNENRFRTPRRAHSVPRTTDSRHQFGIAPNLLKRNVRAIAPVRVWLADISYVPTDGSLLYLATMEISAGPCRIGSRAALPSTLCAWRC
;
A
#
# COMPACT_ATOMS: atom_id res chain seq x y z
N MET A 1 -5.64 -9.33 -32.00
CA MET A 1 -4.68 -8.90 -30.98
C MET A 1 -4.81 -7.41 -30.63
N ARG A 2 -4.72 -6.48 -31.59
CA ARG A 2 -4.87 -5.03 -31.32
C ARG A 2 -6.18 -4.67 -30.58
N ALA A 3 -7.31 -5.24 -31.02
CA ALA A 3 -8.60 -5.05 -30.35
C ALA A 3 -8.62 -5.50 -28.88
N ILE A 4 -7.88 -6.56 -28.54
CA ILE A 4 -7.74 -7.04 -27.16
C ILE A 4 -6.93 -6.03 -26.33
N PHE A 5 -5.80 -5.61 -26.88
CA PHE A 5 -4.92 -4.66 -26.22
C PHE A 5 -5.60 -3.30 -25.99
N GLU A 6 -6.31 -2.78 -26.99
CA GLU A 6 -7.08 -1.53 -26.88
C GLU A 6 -8.28 -1.68 -25.94
N GLY A 7 -9.01 -2.80 -25.99
CA GLY A 7 -10.11 -3.11 -25.07
C GLY A 7 -9.68 -3.19 -23.60
N SER A 8 -8.45 -3.65 -23.33
CA SER A 8 -7.84 -3.67 -22.00
C SER A 8 -7.31 -2.30 -21.53
N GLN A 9 -7.58 -1.21 -22.26
CA GLN A 9 -6.98 0.11 -22.03
C GLN A 9 -5.45 0.07 -22.01
N ARG A 10 -4.85 -0.81 -22.81
CA ARG A 10 -3.39 -1.04 -22.91
C ARG A 10 -2.75 -1.61 -21.64
N HIS A 11 -3.52 -2.10 -20.68
CA HIS A 11 -2.98 -2.70 -19.46
C HIS A 11 -2.38 -4.10 -19.69
N TYR A 12 -2.88 -4.85 -20.68
CA TYR A 12 -2.45 -6.23 -20.88
C TYR A 12 -1.11 -6.35 -21.61
N GLY A 13 -0.17 -7.03 -20.95
CA GLY A 13 1.10 -7.48 -21.54
C GLY A 13 0.96 -8.79 -22.33
N ALA A 14 2.08 -9.29 -22.87
CA ALA A 14 2.12 -10.52 -23.66
C ALA A 14 1.46 -11.76 -23.00
N PRO A 15 1.59 -11.99 -21.67
CA PRO A 15 0.94 -13.13 -21.03
C PRO A 15 -0.60 -13.05 -21.08
N HIS A 16 -1.16 -11.88 -20.79
CA HIS A 16 -2.61 -11.66 -20.75
C HIS A 16 -3.20 -11.65 -22.16
N ASN A 17 -2.53 -10.98 -23.11
CA ASN A 17 -2.93 -11.01 -24.51
C ASN A 17 -2.91 -12.44 -25.09
N HIS A 18 -1.93 -13.26 -24.71
CA HIS A 18 -1.87 -14.67 -25.12
C HIS A 18 -3.00 -15.50 -24.52
N ALA A 19 -3.32 -15.32 -23.24
CA ALA A 19 -4.44 -16.00 -22.58
C ALA A 19 -5.76 -15.66 -23.29
N GLU A 20 -6.03 -14.38 -23.53
CA GLU A 20 -7.27 -13.95 -24.17
C GLU A 20 -7.37 -14.38 -25.64
N LEU A 21 -6.24 -14.46 -26.36
CA LEU A 21 -6.21 -15.06 -27.69
C LEU A 21 -6.55 -16.55 -27.65
N ARG A 22 -6.06 -17.28 -26.65
CA ARG A 22 -6.36 -18.71 -26.46
C ARG A 22 -7.82 -18.93 -26.12
N ASP A 23 -8.41 -18.08 -25.29
CA ASP A 23 -9.84 -18.14 -24.93
C ASP A 23 -10.75 -17.86 -26.14
N LYS A 24 -10.28 -17.04 -27.09
CA LYS A 24 -10.94 -16.82 -28.38
C LYS A 24 -10.68 -17.92 -29.41
N GLY A 25 -10.05 -19.03 -29.02
CA GLY A 25 -9.76 -20.18 -29.88
C GLY A 25 -8.55 -20.00 -30.80
N ILE A 26 -7.77 -18.93 -30.64
CA ILE A 26 -6.62 -18.63 -31.48
C ILE A 26 -5.35 -19.22 -30.85
N LEU A 27 -4.86 -20.32 -31.42
CA LEU A 27 -3.64 -21.01 -30.96
C LEU A 27 -2.39 -20.35 -31.56
N ILE A 28 -1.75 -19.46 -30.79
CA ILE A 28 -0.49 -18.81 -31.17
C ILE A 28 0.52 -19.00 -30.04
N ALA A 29 1.77 -19.33 -30.38
CA ALA A 29 2.84 -19.43 -29.39
C ALA A 29 3.08 -18.08 -28.69
N ARG A 30 3.26 -18.11 -27.36
CA ARG A 30 3.55 -16.91 -26.56
C ARG A 30 4.72 -16.07 -27.11
N LYS A 31 5.77 -16.70 -27.64
CA LYS A 31 6.91 -15.99 -28.26
C LYS A 31 6.48 -15.14 -29.47
N THR A 32 5.56 -15.65 -30.28
CA THR A 32 5.00 -14.94 -31.43
C THR A 32 4.16 -13.76 -30.98
N VAL A 33 3.36 -13.91 -29.92
CA VAL A 33 2.62 -12.79 -29.30
C VAL A 33 3.58 -11.71 -28.83
N THR A 34 4.66 -12.07 -28.12
CA THR A 34 5.69 -11.10 -27.70
C THR A 34 6.36 -10.40 -28.88
N LYS A 35 6.70 -11.15 -29.93
CA LYS A 35 7.31 -10.59 -31.16
C LYS A 35 6.36 -9.59 -31.82
N LEU A 36 5.09 -9.95 -31.99
CA LEU A 36 4.06 -9.07 -32.54
C LEU A 36 3.82 -7.83 -31.67
N MET A 37 3.83 -7.94 -30.34
CA MET A 37 3.76 -6.77 -29.45
C MET A 37 4.93 -5.82 -29.68
N ASN A 38 6.15 -6.36 -29.81
CA ASN A 38 7.35 -5.57 -29.99
C ASN A 38 7.37 -4.87 -31.36
N GLU A 39 7.05 -5.59 -32.43
CA GLU A 39 6.99 -5.04 -33.81
C GLU A 39 5.94 -3.94 -33.94
N ASN A 40 4.78 -4.12 -33.33
CA ASN A 40 3.68 -3.13 -33.35
C ASN A 40 3.80 -2.08 -32.24
N ARG A 41 4.90 -2.07 -31.47
CA ARG A 41 5.14 -1.16 -30.35
C ARG A 41 4.00 -1.12 -29.31
N PHE A 42 3.29 -2.24 -29.12
CA PHE A 42 2.30 -2.38 -28.06
C PHE A 42 3.01 -2.50 -26.72
N ARG A 43 3.06 -1.40 -25.98
CA ARG A 43 3.68 -1.30 -24.66
C ARG A 43 2.64 -0.89 -23.63
N THR A 44 2.56 -1.67 -22.56
CA THR A 44 1.78 -1.30 -21.37
C THR A 44 2.39 -0.04 -20.75
N PRO A 45 1.58 0.98 -20.41
CA PRO A 45 2.07 2.16 -19.72
C PRO A 45 2.72 1.73 -18.40
N ARG A 46 3.99 2.06 -18.23
CA ARG A 46 4.69 1.83 -16.96
C ARG A 46 4.29 2.96 -16.03
N ARG A 47 3.63 2.64 -14.92
CA ARG A 47 3.40 3.63 -13.86
C ARG A 47 4.75 4.15 -13.40
N ALA A 48 4.99 5.46 -13.57
CA ALA A 48 6.18 6.09 -13.02
C ALA A 48 6.10 5.93 -11.49
N HIS A 49 7.04 5.21 -10.90
CA HIS A 49 7.20 5.25 -9.45
C HIS A 49 7.76 6.62 -9.11
N SER A 50 6.94 7.54 -8.60
CA SER A 50 7.48 8.67 -7.86
C SER A 50 7.98 8.11 -6.53
N VAL A 51 9.26 7.71 -6.47
CA VAL A 51 9.87 7.25 -5.22
C VAL A 51 10.02 8.49 -4.34
N PRO A 52 9.26 8.63 -3.24
CA PRO A 52 9.51 9.73 -2.30
C PRO A 52 10.87 9.47 -1.66
N ARG A 53 11.82 10.39 -1.82
CA ARG A 53 13.09 10.35 -1.06
C ARG A 53 12.78 10.78 0.37
N THR A 54 12.53 9.80 1.23
CA THR A 54 12.02 10.00 2.59
C THR A 54 13.09 10.11 3.67
N THR A 55 14.36 9.87 3.38
CA THR A 55 15.37 9.83 4.45
C THR A 55 16.72 10.25 3.92
N ASP A 56 17.26 11.36 4.43
CA ASP A 56 18.71 11.55 4.43
C ASP A 56 19.31 10.67 5.53
N SER A 57 19.40 9.38 5.24
CA SER A 57 20.00 8.40 6.14
C SER A 57 21.52 8.58 6.26
N ARG A 58 22.10 9.59 5.58
CA ARG A 58 23.53 9.92 5.61
C ARG A 58 23.76 11.25 6.34
N HIS A 59 22.91 11.59 7.30
CA HIS A 59 23.16 12.71 8.18
C HIS A 59 24.24 12.36 9.22
N GLN A 60 25.02 13.35 9.62
CA GLN A 60 26.08 13.16 10.64
C GLN A 60 25.55 13.23 12.08
N PHE A 61 24.25 13.49 12.27
CA PHE A 61 23.64 13.52 13.60
C PHE A 61 23.54 12.12 14.21
N GLY A 62 23.65 12.06 15.54
CA GLY A 62 23.47 10.83 16.31
C GLY A 62 22.06 10.27 16.13
N ILE A 63 21.96 8.97 15.82
CA ILE A 63 20.68 8.27 15.75
C ILE A 63 20.17 8.07 17.17
N ALA A 64 19.00 8.62 17.49
CA ALA A 64 18.37 8.40 18.79
C ALA A 64 18.11 6.89 19.01
N PRO A 65 18.40 6.34 20.20
CA PRO A 65 18.21 4.93 20.46
C PRO A 65 16.73 4.55 20.35
N ASN A 66 16.41 3.53 19.56
CA ASN A 66 15.06 2.99 19.47
C ASN A 66 14.70 2.25 20.76
N LEU A 67 14.05 2.95 21.68
CA LEU A 67 13.62 2.44 22.99
C LEU A 67 12.54 1.35 22.89
N LEU A 68 11.76 1.34 21.80
CA LEU A 68 10.63 0.43 21.62
C LEU A 68 11.06 -0.93 21.08
N LYS A 69 12.16 -1.02 20.33
CA LYS A 69 12.68 -2.29 19.74
C LYS A 69 11.58 -3.17 19.11
N ARG A 70 10.60 -2.57 18.41
CA ARG A 70 9.42 -3.22 17.81
C ARG A 70 8.43 -3.84 18.80
N ASN A 71 8.58 -3.61 20.10
CA ASN A 71 7.59 -3.95 21.12
C ASN A 71 6.63 -2.78 21.32
N VAL A 72 5.46 -2.90 20.73
CA VAL A 72 4.42 -1.86 20.72
C VAL A 72 3.41 -2.02 21.87
N ARG A 73 3.60 -3.04 22.71
CA ARG A 73 2.70 -3.36 23.80
C ARG A 73 2.97 -2.42 24.99
N ALA A 74 2.11 -1.43 25.16
CA ALA A 74 2.19 -0.54 26.31
C ALA A 74 1.65 -1.25 27.57
N ILE A 75 2.27 -1.00 28.72
CA ILE A 75 1.81 -1.50 30.02
C ILE A 75 0.62 -0.68 30.54
N ALA A 76 0.45 0.55 30.05
CA ALA A 76 -0.67 1.45 30.35
C ALA A 76 -0.98 2.31 29.11
N PRO A 77 -2.22 2.80 28.94
CA PRO A 77 -2.56 3.71 27.84
C PRO A 77 -1.67 4.97 27.84
N VAL A 78 -1.54 5.61 26.66
CA VAL A 78 -0.82 6.90 26.44
C VAL A 78 0.72 6.83 26.57
N ARG A 79 1.33 5.65 26.76
CA ARG A 79 2.81 5.51 26.85
C ARG A 79 3.53 5.32 25.52
N VAL A 80 2.85 4.83 24.51
CA VAL A 80 3.44 4.60 23.18
C VAL A 80 2.54 5.25 22.14
N TRP A 81 3.14 6.16 21.38
CA TRP A 81 2.52 6.86 20.26
C TRP A 81 3.13 6.31 18.98
N LEU A 82 2.28 5.84 18.08
CA LEU A 82 2.67 5.40 16.76
C LEU A 82 2.26 6.50 15.78
N ALA A 83 3.22 7.02 15.04
CA ALA A 83 2.95 7.96 13.96
C ALA A 83 3.51 7.38 12.66
N ASP A 84 2.71 7.40 11.60
CA ASP A 84 3.15 7.08 10.25
C ASP A 84 2.83 8.26 9.32
N ILE A 85 3.71 8.47 8.33
CA ILE A 85 3.53 9.46 7.28
C ILE A 85 3.55 8.73 5.94
N SER A 86 2.40 8.73 5.28
CA SER A 86 2.18 8.10 3.99
C SER A 86 2.07 9.15 2.87
N TYR A 87 2.62 8.83 1.70
CA TYR A 87 2.62 9.72 0.53
C TYR A 87 1.56 9.26 -0.46
N VAL A 88 0.60 10.13 -0.75
CA VAL A 88 -0.48 9.83 -1.69
C VAL A 88 -0.24 10.62 -2.98
N PRO A 89 0.10 9.95 -4.10
CA PRO A 89 0.29 10.63 -5.38
C PRO A 89 -1.07 11.07 -5.93
N THR A 90 -1.18 12.35 -6.29
CA THR A 90 -2.32 12.89 -7.05
C THR A 90 -1.84 13.48 -8.38
N ASP A 91 -2.76 13.74 -9.31
CA ASP A 91 -2.43 14.23 -10.66
C ASP A 91 -1.76 15.61 -10.65
N GLY A 92 -1.90 16.39 -9.58
CA GLY A 92 -1.33 17.74 -9.44
C GLY A 92 -0.22 17.89 -8.40
N SER A 93 -0.13 17.01 -7.40
CA SER A 93 0.88 17.08 -6.34
C SER A 93 0.96 15.81 -5.48
N LEU A 94 1.99 15.68 -4.66
CA LEU A 94 2.06 14.66 -3.61
C LEU A 94 1.37 15.19 -2.35
N LEU A 95 0.35 14.48 -1.88
CA LEU A 95 -0.28 14.77 -0.59
C LEU A 95 0.40 13.97 0.51
N TYR A 96 0.48 14.58 1.70
CA TYR A 96 1.02 13.96 2.90
C TYR A 96 -0.15 13.52 3.79
N LEU A 97 -0.23 12.22 4.07
CA LEU A 97 -1.17 11.66 5.03
C LEU A 97 -0.41 11.35 6.32
N ALA A 98 -0.80 11.99 7.42
CA ALA A 98 -0.28 11.68 8.74
C ALA A 98 -1.32 10.90 9.54
N THR A 99 -0.93 9.74 10.07
CA THR A 99 -1.77 8.94 10.96
C THR A 99 -1.11 8.82 12.32
N MET A 100 -1.89 8.99 13.39
CA MET A 100 -1.43 8.79 14.76
C MET A 100 -2.33 7.78 15.47
N GLU A 101 -1.71 6.82 16.14
CA GLU A 101 -2.36 5.81 16.96
C GLU A 101 -1.74 5.80 18.36
N ILE A 102 -2.59 5.65 19.38
CA ILE A 102 -2.18 5.54 20.77
C ILE A 102 -2.32 4.08 21.19
N SER A 103 -1.22 3.46 21.65
CA SER A 103 -1.26 2.09 22.16
C SER A 103 -2.08 2.04 23.45
N ALA A 104 -3.20 1.31 23.42
CA ALA A 104 -3.98 0.97 24.60
C ALA A 104 -3.29 -0.19 25.34
N GLY A 105 -2.88 0.03 26.59
CA GLY A 105 -2.37 -1.05 27.42
C GLY A 105 -3.44 -2.12 27.74
N PRO A 106 -3.06 -3.30 28.27
CA PRO A 106 -4.02 -4.31 28.66
C PRO A 106 -4.96 -3.73 29.74
N CYS A 107 -6.20 -3.47 29.34
CA CYS A 107 -7.26 -3.08 30.26
C CYS A 107 -7.52 -4.26 31.21
N ARG A 108 -6.98 -4.20 32.43
CA ARG A 108 -7.43 -5.10 33.50
C ARG A 108 -8.81 -4.62 33.95
N ILE A 109 -9.85 -5.11 33.29
CA ILE A 109 -11.21 -5.04 33.84
C ILE A 109 -11.23 -6.01 35.03
N GLY A 110 -10.88 -5.50 36.21
CA GLY A 110 -11.08 -6.20 37.47
C GLY A 110 -12.56 -6.51 37.66
N SER A 111 -12.83 -7.72 38.11
CA SER A 111 -14.16 -8.31 38.32
C SER A 111 -15.15 -7.43 39.08
N ARG A 112 -16.39 -7.40 38.57
CA ARG A 112 -17.67 -7.01 39.22
C ARG A 112 -17.65 -5.73 40.05
N ALA A 113 -18.01 -4.63 39.41
CA ALA A 113 -18.95 -3.69 39.99
C ALA A 113 -20.12 -3.55 39.00
N ALA A 114 -21.34 -3.63 39.53
CA ALA A 114 -22.58 -3.69 38.78
C ALA A 114 -22.67 -2.57 37.73
N LEU A 115 -23.12 -2.93 36.53
CA LEU A 115 -23.65 -1.98 35.57
C LEU A 115 -24.86 -1.26 36.19
N PRO A 116 -24.93 0.06 36.08
CA PRO A 116 -26.16 0.67 35.62
C PRO A 116 -25.92 1.19 34.21
N SER A 117 -26.79 0.73 33.33
CA SER A 117 -27.06 1.27 32.00
C SER A 117 -26.98 2.79 31.95
N THR A 118 -25.92 3.37 31.39
CA THR A 118 -26.00 4.50 30.44
C THR A 118 -24.63 4.83 29.88
N LEU A 119 -24.51 4.77 28.55
CA LEU A 119 -23.78 5.71 27.71
C LEU A 119 -22.51 6.35 28.32
N CYS A 120 -21.38 5.65 28.26
CA CYS A 120 -20.09 6.33 28.20
C CYS A 120 -19.64 6.42 26.74
N ALA A 121 -20.09 7.50 26.10
CA ALA A 121 -19.50 8.01 24.88
C ALA A 121 -18.01 8.30 25.14
N TRP A 122 -17.16 7.74 24.29
CA TRP A 122 -15.74 8.01 24.27
C TRP A 122 -15.50 9.49 23.98
N ARG A 123 -15.00 10.22 24.97
CA ARG A 123 -14.38 11.53 24.78
C ARG A 123 -13.15 11.65 25.68
N CYS A 124 -12.02 11.25 25.11
CA CYS A 124 -10.71 11.92 25.09
C CYS A 124 -9.73 11.01 24.36
#